data_AF-E6XEH1-F1
#
_entry.id   AF-E6XEH1-F1
#
_cell.length_a   1.000
_cell.length_b   1.000
_cell.length_c   1.000
_cell.angle_alpha   90.00
_cell.angle_beta   90.00
_cell.angle_gamma   90.00
#
_symmetry.space_group_name_H-M   'P 1'
#
loop_
_entity.id
_entity.type
_entity.pdbx_description
1 polymer ?
#
loop_
_entity_poly.entity_id
_entity_poly.type
_entity_poly.pdbx_seq_one_letter_code
_entity_poly.pdbx_strand_id
1 'polypeptide(L)'
;MFMGHAQNSYEITEQSMPYNKMATSFTANIIGQNESNVYYQWQKFIESHKGKTYLVFAKEGNVEFESEHVLLPMLDNKSVTLHTRFSPNYSESGILLTLWIELPDGDYYSSMTDEDSAKKIKDWLLKYDLQLTEIKGRD
;
A
#
# COMPACT_ATOMS: atom_id res chain seq x y z
N MET A 1 -7.43 29.56 21.81
CA MET A 1 -7.45 29.42 20.35
C MET A 1 -6.02 29.09 19.93
N PHE A 2 -5.74 27.81 19.69
CA PHE A 2 -4.50 27.35 19.08
C PHE A 2 -4.87 26.31 18.03
N MET A 3 -4.34 26.54 16.83
CA MET A 3 -4.66 25.89 15.57
C MET A 3 -4.44 24.37 15.68
N GLY A 4 -5.53 23.60 15.62
CA GLY A 4 -5.44 22.20 15.28
C GLY A 4 -5.05 22.12 13.82
N HIS A 5 -3.80 21.73 13.54
CA HIS A 5 -3.42 21.30 12.21
C HIS A 5 -4.43 20.25 11.77
N ALA A 6 -5.11 20.50 10.65
CA ALA A 6 -5.96 19.52 9.99
C ALA A 6 -5.07 18.35 9.60
N GLN A 7 -4.98 17.37 10.50
CA GLN A 7 -4.41 16.07 10.23
C GLN A 7 -5.36 15.47 9.20
N ASN A 8 -4.98 15.49 7.92
CA ASN A 8 -5.70 14.74 6.89
C ASN A 8 -5.80 13.31 7.44
N SER A 9 -7.03 12.87 7.69
CA SER A 9 -7.28 11.50 8.11
C SER A 9 -6.68 10.61 7.04
N TYR A 10 -5.64 9.86 7.40
CA TYR A 10 -5.09 8.84 6.53
C TYR A 10 -6.23 7.88 6.19
N GLU A 11 -6.80 8.03 5.00
CA GLU A 11 -7.95 7.27 4.54
C GLU A 11 -7.45 6.26 3.53
N ILE A 12 -7.81 4.99 3.77
CA ILE A 12 -7.60 3.91 2.80
C ILE A 12 -8.94 3.57 2.19
N THR A 13 -9.04 3.87 0.90
CA THR A 13 -10.22 3.56 0.08
C THR A 13 -10.16 2.12 -0.37
N GLU A 14 -11.26 1.38 -0.15
CA GLU A 14 -11.45 0.04 -0.69
C GLU A 14 -12.26 0.10 -1.98
N GLN A 15 -11.84 -0.63 -3.01
CA GLN A 15 -12.61 -0.79 -4.24
C GLN A 15 -12.53 -2.24 -4.73
N SER A 16 -13.63 -2.78 -5.25
CA SER A 16 -13.57 -4.03 -6.01
C SER A 16 -12.89 -3.78 -7.35
N MET A 17 -11.99 -4.67 -7.78
CA MET A 17 -11.34 -4.51 -9.07
C MET A 17 -12.35 -4.59 -10.24
N PRO A 18 -12.16 -3.78 -11.31
CA PRO A 18 -13.10 -3.74 -12.44
C PRO A 18 -13.30 -5.10 -13.14
N TYR A 19 -12.23 -5.90 -13.17
CA TYR A 19 -12.19 -7.18 -13.90
C TYR A 19 -12.19 -8.41 -13.00
N ASN A 20 -12.01 -8.23 -11.69
CA ASN A 20 -12.14 -9.28 -10.68
C ASN A 20 -12.92 -8.74 -9.49
N LYS A 21 -14.24 -8.94 -9.49
CA LYS A 21 -15.10 -8.46 -8.40
C LYS A 21 -14.81 -9.15 -7.05
N MET A 22 -14.03 -10.23 -7.06
CA MET A 22 -13.58 -10.92 -5.85
C MET A 22 -12.21 -10.43 -5.37
N ALA A 23 -11.55 -9.50 -6.07
CA ALA A 23 -10.34 -8.83 -5.58
C ALA A 23 -10.68 -7.46 -5.00
N THR A 24 -10.28 -7.21 -3.75
CA THR A 24 -10.33 -5.88 -3.13
C THR A 24 -8.99 -5.18 -3.32
N SER A 25 -9.05 -3.95 -3.83
CA SER A 25 -7.93 -3.02 -3.87
C SER A 25 -7.96 -2.07 -2.68
N PHE A 26 -6.79 -1.80 -2.11
CA PHE A 26 -6.62 -0.82 -1.05
C PHE A 26 -5.78 0.35 -1.56
N THR A 27 -6.35 1.56 -1.57
CA THR A 27 -5.64 2.76 -2.04
C THR A 27 -5.40 3.71 -0.87
N ALA A 28 -4.13 4.00 -0.59
CA ALA A 28 -3.69 5.02 0.35
C ALA A 28 -3.19 6.26 -0.38
N ASN A 29 -3.49 7.46 0.14
CA ASN A 29 -2.89 8.70 -0.35
C ASN A 29 -1.71 9.12 0.53
N ILE A 30 -0.51 9.10 -0.04
CA ILE A 30 0.74 9.47 0.64
C ILE A 30 1.06 10.92 0.30
N ILE A 31 1.01 11.81 1.29
CA ILE A 31 1.10 13.26 1.08
C ILE A 31 2.48 13.78 1.53
N GLY A 32 3.01 14.76 0.79
CA GLY A 32 4.21 15.49 1.17
C GLY A 32 5.51 14.71 1.06
N GLN A 33 5.49 13.48 0.53
CA GLN A 33 6.68 12.66 0.31
C GLN A 33 7.15 12.77 -1.14
N ASN A 34 8.47 12.65 -1.36
CA ASN A 34 9.02 12.55 -2.71
C ASN A 34 8.80 11.13 -3.26
N GLU A 35 8.40 11.00 -4.53
CA GLU A 35 8.12 9.73 -5.21
C GLU A 35 9.25 8.70 -5.09
N SER A 36 10.50 9.10 -5.34
CA SER A 36 11.64 8.19 -5.24
C SER A 36 11.85 7.68 -3.82
N ASN A 37 11.60 8.51 -2.80
CA ASN A 37 11.65 8.08 -1.41
C ASN A 37 10.53 7.09 -1.10
N VAL A 38 9.30 7.35 -1.57
CA VAL A 38 8.17 6.42 -1.40
C VAL A 38 8.51 5.06 -2.02
N TYR A 39 8.99 5.00 -3.26
CA TYR A 39 9.29 3.71 -3.90
C TYR A 39 10.40 2.95 -3.17
N TYR A 40 11.46 3.65 -2.77
CA TYR A 40 12.57 3.04 -2.04
C TYR A 40 12.13 2.50 -0.68
N GLN A 41 11.37 3.28 0.09
CA GLN A 41 10.90 2.86 1.40
C GLN A 41 9.86 1.74 1.30
N TRP A 42 9.05 1.72 0.24
CA TRP A 42 8.15 0.61 -0.03
C TRP A 42 8.94 -0.69 -0.21
N GLN A 43 9.97 -0.69 -1.06
CA GLN A 43 10.84 -1.87 -1.25
C GLN A 43 11.47 -2.32 0.07
N LYS A 44 11.96 -1.39 0.91
CA LYS A 44 12.51 -1.71 2.24
C LYS A 44 11.47 -2.27 3.19
N PHE A 45 10.26 -1.74 3.16
CA PHE A 45 9.13 -2.24 3.92
C PHE A 45 8.79 -3.68 3.52
N ILE A 46 8.76 -3.97 2.23
CA ILE A 46 8.55 -5.33 1.70
C ILE A 46 9.69 -6.29 2.10
N GLU A 47 10.95 -5.87 1.99
CA GLU A 47 12.12 -6.66 2.42
C GLU A 47 12.03 -7.03 3.92
N SER A 48 11.54 -6.12 4.77
CA SER A 48 11.34 -6.38 6.21
C SER A 48 10.29 -7.48 6.46
N HIS A 49 9.38 -7.67 5.51
CA HIS A 49 8.37 -8.73 5.46
C HIS A 49 8.82 -9.94 4.62
N LYS A 50 10.14 -10.12 4.43
CA LYS A 50 10.77 -11.23 3.68
C LYS A 50 10.48 -11.27 2.18
N GLY A 51 9.76 -10.27 1.66
CA GLY A 51 9.42 -10.20 0.26
C GLY A 51 10.56 -9.72 -0.62
N LYS A 52 10.39 -9.91 -1.94
CA LYS A 52 11.24 -9.32 -2.97
C LYS A 52 10.37 -8.56 -3.96
N THR A 53 10.78 -7.35 -4.29
CA THR A 53 10.02 -6.46 -5.19
C THR A 53 10.66 -6.40 -6.57
N TYR A 54 9.83 -6.51 -7.60
CA TYR A 54 10.20 -6.47 -9.02
C TYR A 54 9.42 -5.36 -9.72
N LEU A 55 10.12 -4.55 -10.52
CA LEU A 55 9.48 -3.52 -11.35
C LEU A 55 8.79 -4.20 -12.54
N VAL A 56 7.47 -4.04 -12.62
CA VAL A 56 6.65 -4.59 -13.71
C VAL A 56 6.47 -3.55 -14.80
N PHE A 57 6.21 -2.30 -14.41
CA PHE A 57 5.88 -1.22 -15.35
C PHE A 57 6.30 0.13 -14.80
N ALA A 58 6.77 1.02 -15.68
CA ALA A 58 7.03 2.42 -15.35
C ALA A 58 6.75 3.31 -16.57
N LYS A 59 5.70 4.13 -16.51
CA LYS A 59 5.37 5.09 -17.57
C LYS A 59 4.53 6.25 -17.05
N GLU A 60 4.88 7.47 -17.46
CA GLU A 60 4.08 8.69 -17.21
C GLU A 60 3.69 8.87 -15.72
N GLY A 61 4.65 8.65 -14.80
CA GLY A 61 4.43 8.76 -13.35
C GLY A 61 3.72 7.57 -12.71
N ASN A 62 3.19 6.63 -13.51
CA ASN A 62 2.67 5.37 -13.00
C ASN A 62 3.82 4.35 -12.88
N VAL A 63 3.96 3.77 -11.69
CA VAL A 63 4.96 2.75 -11.40
C VAL A 63 4.25 1.55 -10.79
N GLU A 64 4.47 0.37 -11.35
CA GLU A 64 3.90 -0.87 -10.83
C GLU A 64 5.01 -1.81 -10.40
N PHE A 65 4.84 -2.37 -9.19
CA PHE A 65 5.67 -3.44 -8.70
C PHE A 65 4.84 -4.67 -8.36
N GLU A 66 5.45 -5.82 -8.60
CA GLU A 66 5.05 -7.11 -8.06
C GLU A 66 6.02 -7.45 -6.93
N SER A 67 5.50 -7.83 -5.77
CA SER A 67 6.31 -8.26 -4.64
C SER A 67 5.98 -9.69 -4.26
N GLU A 68 6.92 -10.60 -4.45
CA GLU A 68 6.74 -12.03 -4.17
C GLU A 68 7.19 -12.39 -2.75
N HIS A 69 6.65 -13.49 -2.22
CA HIS A 69 7.04 -14.09 -0.94
C HIS A 69 6.88 -13.17 0.28
N VAL A 70 5.93 -12.24 0.22
CA VAL A 70 5.70 -11.30 1.32
C VAL A 70 4.96 -12.04 2.43
N LEU A 71 5.53 -12.09 3.62
CA LEU A 71 4.86 -12.64 4.80
C LEU A 71 3.98 -11.56 5.42
N LEU A 72 2.67 -11.79 5.39
CA LEU A 72 1.69 -10.87 5.97
C LEU A 72 1.18 -11.39 7.32
N PRO A 73 1.57 -10.78 8.45
CA PRO A 73 1.16 -11.25 9.78
C PRO A 73 -0.35 -11.26 9.99
N MET A 74 -1.07 -10.36 9.30
CA MET A 74 -2.52 -10.28 9.38
C MET A 74 -3.25 -11.39 8.63
N LEU A 75 -2.56 -12.14 7.77
CA LEU A 75 -3.07 -13.30 7.05
C LEU A 75 -2.38 -14.57 7.55
N ASP A 76 -2.19 -14.70 8.87
CA ASP A 76 -1.52 -15.84 9.52
C ASP A 76 -0.10 -16.11 9.00
N ASN A 77 0.63 -15.06 8.61
CA ASN A 77 1.95 -15.15 7.96
C ASN A 77 1.94 -15.98 6.67
N LYS A 78 0.81 -16.01 5.94
CA LYS A 78 0.80 -16.53 4.56
C LYS A 78 1.83 -15.79 3.71
N SER A 79 2.54 -16.54 2.88
CA SER A 79 3.45 -16.03 1.86
C SER A 79 2.64 -15.66 0.63
N VAL A 80 2.43 -14.38 0.39
CA VAL A 80 1.58 -13.86 -0.68
C VAL A 80 2.39 -13.12 -1.75
N THR A 81 1.75 -12.87 -2.89
CA THR A 81 2.23 -11.93 -3.89
C THR A 81 1.43 -10.63 -3.77
N LEU A 82 2.13 -9.49 -3.73
CA LEU A 82 1.52 -8.16 -3.69
C LEU A 82 1.69 -7.48 -5.03
N HIS A 83 0.57 -7.07 -5.60
CA HIS A 83 0.54 -6.20 -6.76
C HIS A 83 0.36 -4.78 -6.26
N THR A 84 1.24 -3.88 -6.68
CA THR A 84 1.23 -2.49 -6.21
C THR A 84 1.37 -1.52 -7.36
N ARG A 85 0.53 -0.49 -7.35
CA ARG A 85 0.60 0.63 -8.29
C ARG A 85 0.77 1.92 -7.53
N PHE A 86 1.76 2.69 -7.93
CA PHE A 86 1.95 4.07 -7.55
C PHE A 86 1.54 4.98 -8.70
N SER A 87 0.71 5.97 -8.41
CA SER A 87 0.30 6.97 -9.40
C SER A 87 0.25 8.37 -8.78
N PRO A 88 0.50 9.44 -9.54
CA PRO A 88 0.38 10.78 -9.02
C PRO A 88 -1.06 11.08 -8.60
N ASN A 89 -1.25 11.69 -7.44
CA ASN A 89 -2.53 12.26 -7.06
C ASN A 89 -2.58 13.72 -7.53
N TYR A 90 -3.22 13.97 -8.68
CA TYR A 90 -3.29 15.33 -9.23
C TYR A 90 -4.31 16.23 -8.51
N SER A 91 -5.26 15.64 -7.78
CA SER A 91 -6.26 16.39 -7.01
C SER A 91 -5.75 16.82 -5.63
N GLU A 92 -4.85 16.05 -5.04
CA GLU A 92 -4.26 16.32 -3.72
C GLU A 92 -2.75 16.08 -3.85
N SER A 93 -1.90 17.06 -3.57
CA SER A 93 -0.44 16.98 -3.78
C SER A 93 0.23 15.78 -3.07
N GLY A 94 0.25 14.61 -3.73
CA GLY A 94 0.65 13.34 -3.15
C GLY A 94 0.73 12.20 -4.16
N ILE A 95 0.88 10.98 -3.64
CA ILE A 95 1.06 9.75 -4.40
C ILE A 95 0.03 8.74 -3.93
N LEU A 96 -0.76 8.20 -4.85
CA LEU A 96 -1.66 7.08 -4.56
C LEU A 96 -0.86 5.78 -4.59
N LEU A 97 -0.88 5.04 -3.48
CA LEU A 97 -0.43 3.65 -3.40
C LEU A 97 -1.67 2.76 -3.44
N THR A 98 -1.87 2.03 -4.53
CA THR A 98 -2.91 1.00 -4.65
C THR A 98 -2.30 -0.38 -4.51
N LEU A 99 -2.90 -1.24 -3.68
CA LEU A 99 -2.44 -2.58 -3.34
C LEU A 99 -3.54 -3.62 -3.65
N TRP A 100 -3.14 -4.73 -4.25
CA TRP A 100 -3.91 -5.97 -4.35
C TRP A 100 -3.07 -7.15 -3.85
N ILE A 101 -3.72 -8.12 -3.23
CA ILE A 101 -3.05 -9.26 -2.59
C ILE A 101 -3.49 -10.55 -3.29
N GLU A 102 -2.54 -11.26 -3.86
CA GLU A 102 -2.69 -12.59 -4.43
C GLU A 102 -2.25 -13.64 -3.40
N LEU A 103 -3.17 -14.55 -3.09
CA LEU A 103 -3.01 -15.62 -2.12
C LEU A 103 -2.22 -16.80 -2.73
N PRO A 104 -1.69 -17.74 -1.91
CA PRO A 104 -0.86 -18.84 -2.40
C PRO A 104 -1.54 -19.80 -3.39
N ASP A 105 -2.86 -19.84 -3.40
CA ASP A 105 -3.69 -20.62 -4.32
C ASP A 105 -3.97 -19.92 -5.66
N GLY A 106 -3.47 -18.68 -5.83
CA GLY A 106 -3.68 -17.85 -7.02
C GLY A 106 -4.97 -17.04 -6.98
N ASP A 107 -5.79 -17.20 -5.94
CA ASP A 107 -6.96 -16.35 -5.71
C ASP A 107 -6.53 -14.99 -5.14
N TYR A 108 -7.44 -14.02 -5.21
CA TYR A 108 -7.20 -12.67 -4.69
C TYR A 108 -7.96 -12.45 -3.39
N TYR A 109 -7.33 -11.72 -2.47
CA TYR A 109 -7.99 -11.31 -1.24
C TYR A 109 -9.22 -10.45 -1.52
N SER A 110 -10.31 -10.71 -0.77
CA SER A 110 -11.54 -9.92 -0.78
C SER A 110 -11.93 -9.49 0.63
N SER A 111 -12.26 -8.22 0.82
CA SER A 111 -12.87 -7.75 2.07
C SER A 111 -14.32 -8.22 2.24
N MET A 112 -14.98 -8.71 1.19
CA MET A 112 -16.33 -9.27 1.26
C MET A 112 -16.38 -10.63 1.96
N THR A 113 -15.27 -11.37 2.01
CA THR A 113 -15.19 -12.70 2.62
C THR A 113 -14.53 -12.70 4.00
N ASP A 114 -13.83 -11.62 4.36
CA ASP A 114 -13.11 -11.49 5.64
C ASP A 114 -12.89 -10.00 6.02
N GLU A 115 -13.87 -9.38 6.68
CA GLU A 115 -13.82 -7.96 7.10
C GLU A 115 -12.72 -7.67 8.15
N ASP A 116 -12.43 -8.61 9.04
CA ASP A 116 -11.41 -8.43 10.10
C ASP A 116 -10.01 -8.30 9.51
N SER A 117 -9.73 -9.01 8.42
CA SER A 117 -8.46 -8.91 7.70
C SER A 117 -8.33 -7.59 6.93
N ALA A 118 -9.43 -6.98 6.49
CA ALA A 118 -9.41 -5.72 5.73
C ALA A 118 -8.92 -4.56 6.60
N LYS A 119 -9.43 -4.47 7.84
CA LYS A 119 -8.94 -3.48 8.82
C LYS A 119 -7.45 -3.65 9.10
N LYS A 120 -6.98 -4.89 9.25
CA LYS A 120 -5.56 -5.15 9.51
C LYS A 120 -4.66 -4.80 8.32
N ILE A 121 -5.15 -4.96 7.08
CA ILE A 121 -4.46 -4.48 5.87
C ILE A 121 -4.35 -2.95 5.88
N LYS A 122 -5.43 -2.26 6.26
CA LYS A 122 -5.40 -0.80 6.42
C LYS A 122 -4.38 -0.36 7.47
N ASP A 123 -4.38 -1.00 8.64
CA ASP A 123 -3.41 -0.71 9.70
C ASP A 123 -1.97 -1.00 9.25
N TRP A 124 -1.76 -2.02 8.43
CA TRP A 124 -0.45 -2.36 7.87
C TRP A 124 0.06 -1.30 6.88
N LEU A 125 -0.82 -0.79 6.00
CA LEU A 125 -0.51 0.33 5.11
C LEU A 125 -0.28 1.65 5.89
N LEU A 126 -1.03 1.90 6.97
CA LEU A 126 -0.81 3.04 7.85
C LEU A 126 0.58 2.98 8.51
N LYS A 127 1.03 1.80 8.94
CA LYS A 127 2.40 1.66 9.49
C LYS A 127 3.47 2.06 8.48
N TYR A 128 3.27 1.71 7.22
CA TYR A 128 4.16 2.14 6.16
C TYR A 128 4.17 3.67 6.01
N ASP A 129 3.01 4.33 5.98
CA ASP A 129 2.91 5.79 5.92
C ASP A 129 3.57 6.50 7.12
N LEU A 130 3.36 5.98 8.33
CA LEU A 130 4.01 6.49 9.54
C LEU A 130 5.53 6.36 9.46
N GLN A 131 6.06 5.23 8.94
CA GLN A 131 7.49 5.04 8.76
C GLN A 131 8.10 6.08 7.80
N LEU A 132 7.38 6.49 6.75
CA LEU A 132 7.82 7.57 5.85
C LEU A 132 7.95 8.91 6.58
N THR A 133 7.09 9.15 7.57
CA THR A 133 7.04 10.40 8.33
C THR A 133 8.12 10.45 9.42
N GLU A 134 8.37 9.34 10.11
CA GLU A 134 9.43 9.26 11.14
C GLU A 134 10.83 9.44 10.56
N ILE A 135 11.06 9.01 9.32
CA ILE A 135 12.35 9.20 8.62
C ILE A 135 12.60 10.68 8.34
N LYS A 136 11.58 11.48 8.02
CA LYS A 136 11.71 12.93 7.81
C LYS A 136 12.07 13.72 9.07
N GLY A 137 11.83 13.18 10.27
CA GLY A 137 12.11 13.86 11.53
C GLY A 137 13.53 13.68 12.06
N ARG A 138 14.41 12.99 11.33
CA ARG A 138 15.80 12.69 11.73
C ARG A 138 16.87 13.55 11.04
N ASP A 139 16.46 14.61 10.35
CA ASP A 139 17.37 15.64 9.79
C ASP A 139 17.54 16.83 10.73
#